data_AF-A0A060BYW2-F1
#
_entry.id   AF-A0A060BYW2-F1
#
_cell.length_a   1.000
_cell.length_b   1.000
_cell.length_c   1.000
_cell.angle_alpha   90.00
_cell.angle_beta   90.00
_cell.angle_gamma   90.00
#
_symmetry.space_group_name_H-M   'P 1'
#
loop_
_entity.id
_entity.type
_entity.pdbx_description
1 polymer ?
#
loop_
_entity_poly.entity_id
_entity_poly.type
_entity_poly.pdbx_seq_one_letter_code
_entity_poly.pdbx_strand_id
1 'polypeptide(L)'
;MPASLITQMHDHDLPVILAQSRLVAYTRRGSWRGAVNRGLMGRIAHILAPDPIAAAAARQLGAPAERIELTGPVTEIHPPLPVNEAERRALAQILAGRHIWLAACPTRREVSAALAAHQATLHHNHRALLILAGVPADQISGI
;
A
#
# COMPACT_ATOMS: atom_id res chain seq x y z
N MET A 1 -14.37 2.00 -14.61
CA MET A 1 -14.55 3.00 -15.69
C MET A 1 -15.55 2.45 -16.70
N PRO A 2 -16.57 3.23 -17.10
CA PRO A 2 -17.51 2.82 -18.15
C PRO A 2 -16.80 2.64 -19.50
N ALA A 3 -17.19 1.61 -20.26
CA ALA A 3 -16.62 1.34 -21.58
C ALA A 3 -16.85 2.48 -22.58
N SER A 4 -18.01 3.14 -22.51
CA SER A 4 -18.34 4.29 -23.36
C SER A 4 -17.34 5.45 -23.21
N LEU A 5 -16.87 5.71 -21.99
CA LEU A 5 -15.90 6.77 -21.72
C LEU A 5 -14.53 6.44 -22.30
N ILE A 6 -14.08 5.17 -22.18
CA ILE A 6 -12.82 4.72 -22.79
C ILE A 6 -12.88 4.85 -24.32
N THR A 7 -13.99 4.42 -24.92
CA THR A 7 -14.21 4.53 -26.36
C THR A 7 -14.22 5.99 -26.80
N GLN A 8 -15.00 6.85 -26.13
CA GLN A 8 -15.10 8.26 -26.48
C GLN A 8 -13.76 8.99 -26.33
N MET A 9 -13.00 8.75 -25.26
CA MET A 9 -11.67 9.33 -25.10
C MET A 9 -10.73 8.91 -26.23
N HIS A 10 -10.74 7.62 -26.59
CA HIS A 10 -9.96 7.13 -27.71
C HIS A 10 -10.36 7.76 -29.05
N ASP A 11 -11.66 7.90 -29.31
CA ASP A 11 -12.19 8.48 -30.55
C ASP A 11 -11.87 10.00 -30.66
N HIS A 12 -11.51 10.64 -29.55
CA HIS A 12 -11.04 12.04 -29.48
C HIS A 12 -9.51 12.17 -29.31
N ASP A 13 -8.74 11.10 -29.51
CA ASP A 13 -7.28 11.06 -29.33
C ASP A 13 -6.81 11.48 -27.92
N LEU A 14 -7.67 11.32 -26.91
CA LEU A 14 -7.34 11.60 -25.52
C LEU A 14 -6.80 10.33 -24.85
N PRO A 15 -5.55 10.32 -24.35
CA PRO A 15 -4.97 9.14 -23.74
C PRO A 15 -5.67 8.81 -22.42
N VAL A 16 -6.05 7.55 -22.26
CA VAL A 16 -6.55 7.02 -20.99
C VAL A 16 -5.40 6.38 -20.22
N ILE A 17 -5.14 6.87 -19.01
CA ILE A 17 -4.15 6.31 -18.09
C ILE A 17 -4.89 5.72 -16.89
N LEU A 18 -4.62 4.45 -16.58
CA LEU A 18 -5.13 3.80 -15.39
C LEU A 18 -4.07 3.84 -14.30
N ALA A 19 -4.27 4.66 -13.27
CA ALA A 19 -3.40 4.74 -12.10
C ALA A 19 -4.04 4.07 -10.88
N GLN A 20 -3.23 3.36 -10.08
CA GLN A 20 -3.71 2.62 -8.89
C GLN A 20 -4.85 1.65 -9.17
N SER A 21 -5.00 1.21 -10.42
CA SER A 21 -6.07 0.30 -10.79
C SER A 21 -5.77 -1.07 -10.23
N ARG A 22 -6.41 -1.43 -9.11
CA ARG A 22 -6.45 -2.80 -8.59
C ARG A 22 -7.38 -3.64 -9.47
N LEU A 23 -6.94 -3.86 -10.70
CA LEU A 23 -7.65 -4.69 -11.65
C LEU A 23 -7.73 -6.10 -11.07
N VAL A 24 -8.94 -6.64 -11.05
CA VAL A 24 -9.16 -8.03 -10.65
C VAL A 24 -9.39 -8.82 -11.93
N ALA A 25 -8.54 -9.80 -12.18
CA ALA A 25 -8.78 -10.72 -13.26
C ALA A 25 -10.01 -11.56 -12.95
N TYR A 26 -10.93 -11.65 -13.91
CA TYR A 26 -12.10 -12.51 -13.78
C TYR A 26 -11.90 -13.81 -14.54
N THR A 27 -12.17 -14.93 -13.87
CA THR A 27 -12.19 -16.26 -14.49
C THR A 27 -13.61 -16.57 -15.00
N ARG A 28 -13.91 -16.18 -16.24
CA ARG A 28 -14.90 -16.93 -17.06
C ARG A 28 -14.44 -17.08 -18.49
N ARG A 29 -14.38 -18.34 -18.92
CA ARG A 29 -14.33 -18.79 -20.31
C ARG A 29 -15.60 -18.31 -21.02
N GLY A 30 -15.46 -17.35 -21.92
CA GLY A 30 -16.52 -16.86 -22.80
C GLY A 30 -15.94 -15.89 -23.81
N SER A 31 -15.79 -16.34 -25.07
CA SER A 31 -15.01 -15.69 -26.14
C SER A 31 -15.33 -14.19 -26.33
N TRP A 32 -16.61 -13.81 -26.25
CA TRP A 32 -17.03 -12.44 -26.50
C TRP A 32 -16.59 -11.44 -25.42
N ARG A 33 -16.76 -11.76 -24.13
CA ARG A 33 -16.34 -10.85 -23.04
C ARG A 33 -14.82 -10.65 -23.02
N GLY A 34 -14.06 -11.69 -23.34
CA GLY A 34 -12.60 -11.59 -23.50
C GLY A 34 -12.22 -10.68 -24.66
N ALA A 35 -12.91 -10.78 -25.80
CA ALA A 35 -12.69 -9.89 -26.94
C ALA A 35 -13.03 -8.42 -26.61
N VAL A 36 -14.13 -8.16 -25.90
CA VAL A 36 -14.50 -6.81 -25.46
C VAL A 36 -13.45 -6.24 -24.52
N ASN A 37 -13.03 -7.00 -23.50
CA ASN A 37 -12.00 -6.54 -22.56
C ASN A 37 -10.69 -6.24 -23.28
N ARG A 38 -10.23 -7.11 -24.18
CA ARG A 38 -9.02 -6.89 -24.96
C ARG A 38 -9.14 -5.63 -25.83
N GLY A 39 -10.29 -5.41 -26.46
CA GLY A 39 -10.56 -4.19 -27.25
C GLY A 39 -10.51 -2.92 -26.40
N LEU A 40 -11.05 -2.95 -25.19
CA LEU A 40 -11.00 -1.82 -24.26
C LEU A 40 -9.58 -1.60 -23.71
N MET A 41 -8.89 -2.67 -23.32
CA MET A 41 -7.51 -2.59 -22.82
C MET A 41 -6.53 -2.11 -23.88
N GLY A 42 -6.77 -2.44 -25.16
CA GLY A 42 -6.01 -1.90 -26.29
C GLY A 42 -6.15 -0.39 -26.49
N ARG A 43 -7.18 0.25 -25.91
CA ARG A 43 -7.40 1.71 -25.94
C ARG A 43 -6.78 2.43 -24.74
N ILE A 44 -6.30 1.69 -23.74
CA ILE A 44 -5.57 2.27 -22.61
C ILE A 44 -4.14 2.57 -23.06
N ALA A 45 -3.70 3.81 -22.82
CA ALA A 45 -2.37 4.28 -23.18
C ALA A 45 -1.32 3.76 -22.20
N HIS A 46 -1.59 3.87 -20.89
CA HIS A 46 -0.70 3.37 -19.82
C HIS A 46 -1.49 2.80 -18.64
N ILE A 47 -0.93 1.77 -18.01
CA ILE A 47 -1.42 1.16 -16.77
C ILE A 47 -0.30 1.22 -15.74
N LEU A 48 -0.49 2.05 -14.72
CA LEU A 48 0.43 2.22 -13.59
C LEU A 48 -0.02 1.27 -12.46
N ALA A 49 0.56 0.07 -12.44
CA ALA A 49 0.19 -1.01 -11.56
C ALA A 49 0.81 -0.80 -10.16
N PRO A 50 0.00 -0.90 -9.08
CA PRO A 50 0.50 -0.73 -7.72
C PRO A 50 1.32 -1.92 -7.20
N ASP A 51 1.10 -3.11 -7.77
CA ASP A 51 1.75 -4.34 -7.35
C ASP A 51 1.77 -5.37 -8.50
N PRO A 52 2.57 -6.46 -8.39
CA PRO A 52 2.66 -7.49 -9.42
C PRO A 52 1.34 -8.22 -9.69
N ILE A 53 0.43 -8.31 -8.70
CA ILE A 53 -0.87 -8.97 -8.86
C ILE A 53 -1.76 -8.15 -9.80
N ALA A 54 -1.82 -6.84 -9.61
CA ALA A 54 -2.53 -5.92 -10.47
C ALA A 54 -1.95 -5.90 -11.90
N ALA A 55 -0.63 -5.94 -12.04
CA ALA A 55 0.04 -6.02 -13.34
C ALA A 55 -0.32 -7.31 -14.09
N ALA A 56 -0.33 -8.45 -13.39
CA ALA A 56 -0.74 -9.73 -13.96
C ALA A 56 -2.21 -9.72 -14.39
N ALA A 57 -3.09 -9.12 -13.58
CA ALA A 57 -4.50 -8.97 -13.93
C ALA A 57 -4.72 -8.10 -15.17
N ALA A 58 -3.96 -7.01 -15.33
CA ALA A 58 -4.00 -6.18 -16.53
C ALA A 58 -3.64 -6.98 -17.80
N ARG A 59 -2.58 -7.80 -17.73
CA ARG A 59 -2.19 -8.70 -18.83
C ARG A 59 -3.29 -9.69 -19.16
N GLN A 60 -3.91 -10.29 -18.15
CA GLN A 60 -4.99 -11.26 -18.34
C GLN A 60 -6.25 -10.64 -18.98
N LEU A 61 -6.50 -9.35 -18.73
CA LEU A 61 -7.58 -8.59 -19.37
C LEU A 61 -7.25 -8.17 -20.82
N GLY A 62 -6.02 -8.38 -21.27
CA GLY A 62 -5.59 -8.14 -22.65
C GLY A 62 -4.79 -6.85 -22.87
N ALA A 63 -4.28 -6.22 -21.81
CA ALA A 63 -3.40 -5.07 -21.95
C ALA A 63 -2.02 -5.47 -22.53
N PRO A 64 -1.46 -4.69 -23.48
CA PRO A 64 -0.10 -4.90 -23.99
C PRO A 64 0.93 -4.76 -22.87
N ALA A 65 1.94 -5.64 -22.85
CA ALA A 65 2.95 -5.65 -21.78
C ALA A 65 3.77 -4.36 -21.73
N GLU A 66 4.07 -3.77 -22.89
CA GLU A 66 4.78 -2.49 -23.02
C GLU A 66 4.04 -1.27 -22.45
N ARG A 67 2.73 -1.40 -22.18
CA ARG A 67 1.90 -0.33 -21.61
C ARG A 67 1.66 -0.49 -20.12
N ILE A 68 2.20 -1.55 -19.51
CA ILE A 68 2.06 -1.84 -18.09
C ILE A 68 3.37 -1.49 -17.40
N GLU A 69 3.31 -0.54 -16.48
CA GLU A 69 4.43 -0.11 -15.66
C GLU A 69 4.14 -0.43 -14.19
N LEU A 70 5.08 -1.06 -13.50
CA LEU A 70 4.99 -1.32 -12.07
C LEU A 70 5.52 -0.10 -11.31
N THR A 71 4.62 0.78 -10.87
CA THR A 71 4.99 2.04 -10.19
C THR A 71 5.05 1.90 -8.66
N GLY A 72 4.48 0.82 -8.12
CA GLY A 72 4.20 0.72 -6.70
C GLY A 72 2.93 1.48 -6.30
N PRO A 73 2.50 1.37 -5.03
CA PRO A 73 1.34 2.09 -4.53
C PRO A 73 1.56 3.61 -4.58
N VAL A 74 0.56 4.35 -5.03
CA VAL A 74 0.51 5.81 -4.88
C VAL A 74 0.14 6.02 -3.43
N THR A 75 1.17 6.22 -2.63
CA THR A 75 1.02 6.63 -1.24
C THR A 75 1.02 8.14 -1.23
N GLU A 76 0.00 8.76 -0.65
CA GLU A 76 0.05 10.18 -0.35
C GLU A 76 1.27 10.45 0.54
N ILE A 77 2.25 11.17 0.00
CA ILE A 77 3.36 11.67 0.80
C ILE A 77 2.84 12.93 1.47
N HIS A 78 2.24 12.79 2.64
CA HIS A 78 1.90 13.96 3.44
C HIS A 78 3.19 14.62 3.93
N PRO A 79 3.27 15.96 3.91
CA PRO A 79 4.29 16.64 4.70
C PRO A 79 4.16 16.17 6.16
N PRO A 80 5.27 16.13 6.92
CA PRO A 80 5.20 15.78 8.32
C PRO A 80 4.15 16.66 9.02
N LEU A 81 3.34 16.05 9.88
CA LEU A 81 2.32 16.78 10.63
C LEU A 81 2.97 17.94 11.38
N PRO A 82 2.32 19.11 11.46
CA PRO A 82 2.83 20.22 12.25
C PRO A 82 3.02 19.73 13.69
N VAL A 83 4.21 19.97 14.23
CA VAL A 83 4.60 19.54 15.57
C VAL A 83 5.15 20.73 16.35
N ASN A 84 4.94 20.73 17.66
CA ASN A 84 5.61 21.65 18.55
C ASN A 84 7.11 21.27 18.64
N GLU A 85 7.98 22.10 18.08
CA GLU A 85 9.43 21.80 18.03
C GLU A 85 10.08 21.75 19.42
N ALA A 86 9.51 22.43 20.42
CA ALA A 86 10.00 22.33 21.80
C ALA A 86 9.73 20.93 22.38
N GLU A 87 8.51 20.42 22.19
CA GLU A 87 8.13 19.06 22.62
C GLU A 87 8.90 17.99 21.85
N ARG A 88 9.03 18.14 20.52
CA ARG A 88 9.79 17.22 19.68
C ARG A 88 11.26 17.12 20.12
N ARG A 89 11.90 18.25 20.45
CA ARG A 89 13.27 18.25 21.00
C ARG A 89 13.36 17.60 22.37
N ALA A 90 12.41 17.89 23.27
CA ALA A 90 12.37 17.26 24.59
C ALA A 90 12.25 15.73 24.47
N LEU A 91 11.35 15.24 23.62
CA LEU A 91 11.20 13.81 23.33
C LEU A 91 12.47 13.22 22.72
N ALA A 92 13.06 13.89 21.73
CA ALA A 92 14.32 13.43 21.12
C ALA A 92 15.43 13.26 22.17
N GLN A 93 15.51 14.16 23.15
CA GLN A 93 16.50 14.07 24.23
C GLN A 93 16.21 12.92 25.21
N ILE A 94 14.94 12.67 25.55
CA ILE A 94 14.53 11.52 26.38
C ILE A 94 14.84 10.18 25.68
N LEU A 95 14.67 10.16 24.37
CA LEU A 95 14.85 8.98 23.52
C LEU A 95 16.32 8.74 23.13
N ALA A 96 17.17 9.76 23.21
CA ALA A 96 18.56 9.69 22.79
C ALA A 96 19.35 8.55 23.44
N GLY A 97 20.18 7.87 22.64
CA GLY A 97 21.06 6.79 23.09
C GLY A 97 20.36 5.47 23.44
N ARG A 98 19.04 5.37 23.21
CA ARG A 98 18.27 4.12 23.37
C ARG A 98 18.08 3.43 22.03
N HIS A 99 18.01 2.11 22.03
CA HIS A 99 17.54 1.35 20.88
C HIS A 99 16.02 1.33 20.88
N ILE A 100 15.38 1.97 19.92
CA ILE A 100 13.93 2.24 19.94
C ILE A 100 13.28 1.58 18.75
N TRP A 101 12.24 0.77 19.01
CA TRP A 101 11.38 0.21 17.96
C TRP A 101 9.94 0.69 18.16
N LEU A 102 9.24 0.89 17.04
CA LEU A 102 7.85 1.29 16.99
C LEU A 102 7.02 0.17 16.36
N ALA A 103 5.99 -0.30 17.07
CA ALA A 103 4.91 -1.07 16.47
C ALA A 103 3.69 -0.13 16.33
N ALA A 104 3.41 0.28 15.09
CA ALA A 104 2.30 1.18 14.78
C ALA A 104 1.06 0.37 14.40
N CYS A 105 -0.04 0.60 15.13
CA CYS A 105 -1.33 -0.07 14.98
C CYS A 105 -1.23 -1.61 14.89
N PRO A 106 -0.46 -2.28 15.77
CA PRO A 106 -0.33 -3.75 15.71
C PRO A 106 -1.64 -4.44 16.06
N THR A 107 -1.87 -5.60 15.46
CA THR A 107 -2.87 -6.56 15.93
C THR A 107 -2.46 -7.15 17.28
N ARG A 108 -3.41 -7.71 18.04
CA ARG A 108 -3.11 -8.38 19.33
C ARG A 108 -1.98 -9.42 19.23
N ARG A 109 -1.96 -10.24 18.16
CA ARG A 109 -0.92 -11.25 17.95
C ARG A 109 0.45 -10.61 17.70
N GLU A 110 0.49 -9.51 16.97
CA GLU A 110 1.72 -8.75 16.73
C GLU A 110 2.21 -8.06 18.00
N VAL A 111 1.32 -7.59 18.88
CA VAL A 111 1.69 -7.07 20.19
C VAL A 111 2.42 -8.13 21.02
N SER A 112 1.85 -9.34 21.14
CA SER A 112 2.49 -10.44 21.88
C SER A 112 3.86 -10.80 21.30
N ALA A 113 3.98 -10.84 19.96
CA ALA A 113 5.25 -11.11 19.30
C ALA A 113 6.28 -9.98 19.52
N ALA A 114 5.86 -8.72 19.44
CA ALA A 114 6.70 -7.55 19.67
C ALA A 114 7.21 -7.51 21.12
N LEU A 115 6.36 -7.84 22.10
CA LEU A 115 6.73 -7.93 23.51
C LEU A 115 7.75 -9.05 23.76
N ALA A 116 7.52 -10.25 23.21
CA ALA A 116 8.46 -11.36 23.34
C ALA A 116 9.83 -11.00 22.73
N ALA A 117 9.84 -10.39 21.54
CA ALA A 117 11.07 -9.92 20.90
C ALA A 117 11.76 -8.80 21.71
N HIS A 118 10.99 -7.89 22.29
CA HIS A 118 11.53 -6.84 23.13
C HIS A 118 12.13 -7.40 24.42
N GLN A 119 11.49 -8.37 25.06
CA GLN A 119 12.03 -9.06 26.23
C GLN A 119 13.36 -9.75 25.92
N ALA A 120 13.46 -10.42 24.77
CA ALA A 120 14.72 -10.98 24.28
C ALA A 120 15.79 -9.90 24.05
N THR A 121 15.39 -8.74 23.54
CA THR A 121 16.28 -7.60 23.27
C THR A 121 16.82 -6.98 24.56
N LEU A 122 16.02 -6.93 25.64
CA LEU A 122 16.43 -6.37 26.93
C LEU A 122 17.62 -7.12 27.55
N HIS A 123 17.80 -8.42 27.25
CA HIS A 123 18.97 -9.17 27.69
C HIS A 123 20.30 -8.62 27.13
N HIS A 124 20.28 -8.01 25.95
CA HIS A 124 21.47 -7.47 25.28
C HIS A 124 21.55 -5.94 25.39
N ASN A 125 20.40 -5.27 25.46
CA ASN A 125 20.30 -3.83 25.60
C ASN A 125 19.20 -3.47 26.59
N HIS A 126 19.57 -3.38 27.87
CA HIS A 126 18.69 -3.05 28.99
C HIS A 126 17.99 -1.69 28.84
N ARG A 127 18.49 -0.80 27.97
CA ARG A 127 17.89 0.53 27.70
C ARG A 127 17.02 0.54 26.45
N ALA A 128 16.78 -0.62 25.80
CA ALA A 128 15.88 -0.68 24.67
C ALA A 128 14.49 -0.11 25.04
N LEU A 129 13.77 0.40 24.05
CA LEU A 129 12.42 0.92 24.20
C LEU A 129 11.54 0.35 23.09
N LEU A 130 10.42 -0.24 23.47
CA LEU A 130 9.33 -0.54 22.55
C LEU A 130 8.22 0.50 22.72
N ILE A 131 7.84 1.14 21.63
CA ILE A 131 6.67 2.02 21.55
C ILE A 131 5.56 1.25 20.85
N LEU A 132 4.45 1.03 21.54
CA LEU A 132 3.22 0.49 20.95
C LEU A 132 2.25 1.65 20.72
N ALA A 133 1.97 1.98 19.46
CA ALA A 133 1.10 3.10 19.11
C ALA A 133 -0.20 2.59 18.49
N GLY A 134 -1.32 3.25 18.80
CA GLY A 134 -2.62 2.94 18.18
C GLY A 134 -3.23 1.60 18.60
N VAL A 135 -2.84 1.05 19.76
CA VAL A 135 -3.45 -0.18 20.30
C VAL A 135 -4.71 0.21 21.08
N PRO A 136 -5.89 -0.35 20.77
CA PRO A 136 -7.11 -0.13 21.54
C PRO A 136 -6.95 -0.55 23.01
N ALA A 137 -7.51 0.22 23.94
CA ALA A 137 -7.31 0.05 25.39
C ALA A 137 -7.81 -1.32 25.92
N ASP A 138 -8.86 -1.86 25.31
CA ASP A 138 -9.40 -3.20 25.57
C ASP A 138 -8.43 -4.32 25.15
N GLN A 139 -7.51 -4.04 24.22
CA GLN A 139 -6.50 -5.00 23.79
C GLN A 139 -5.30 -5.09 24.73
N ILE A 140 -5.05 -4.04 25.51
CA ILE A 140 -3.94 -3.95 26.46
C ILE A 140 -4.29 -4.64 27.79
N SER A 141 -5.57 -4.67 28.18
CA SER A 141 -6.02 -5.09 29.52
C SER A 141 -5.86 -6.59 29.86
N GLY A 142 -5.21 -7.39 28.99
CA GLY A 142 -5.04 -8.84 29.18
C GLY A 142 -3.75 -9.40 28.60
N ILE A 143 -2.72 -8.55 28.45
CA ILE A 143 -1.37 -8.89 28.01
C ILE A 143 -0.42 -8.62 29.18
#